data_AF-A0A7S2YXX6-F1
#
_entry.id   AF-A0A7S2YXX6-F1
#
_cell.length_a   1.000
_cell.length_b   1.000
_cell.length_c   1.000
_cell.angle_alpha   90.00
_cell.angle_beta   90.00
_cell.angle_gamma   90.00
#
_symmetry.space_group_name_H-M   'P 1'
#
loop_
_entity.id
_entity.type
_entity.pdbx_description
1 polymer ?
#
loop_
_entity_poly.entity_id
_entity_poly.type
_entity_poly.pdbx_seq_one_letter_code
_entity_poly.pdbx_strand_id
1 'polypeptide(L)'
;ERQVAVWKRQYAADWAKSPLPEMVKLTAWLEDNVPRASKSHALAGRPAVIHGDYRLDNVVFDGATPKAVLDWELSTLGDPLADLAYLCLTLYHAPPAAAPTPGKRVNPPAGAPDETQLVQHYCSRRGVPPPSPNVWACYLALGCYRMAAILAGVHARALRGNASASNATKVGAAAKGFAAYGLSLVEMTPSSDGHHAFARPLPAPRPHKRTTRQWYQSEKSASIMERLESFMDEH
;
A
#
# COMPACT_ATOMS: atom_id res chain seq x y z
N GLU A 1 -12.56 -8.24 -7.16
CA GLU A 1 -13.70 -9.04 -6.65
C GLU A 1 -13.33 -9.88 -5.42
N ARG A 2 -12.36 -10.80 -5.47
CA ARG A 2 -11.98 -11.60 -4.28
C ARG A 2 -11.47 -10.77 -3.09
N GLN A 3 -10.68 -9.72 -3.32
CA GLN A 3 -10.06 -8.94 -2.25
C GLN A 3 -11.09 -8.26 -1.33
N VAL A 4 -12.05 -7.50 -1.89
CA VAL A 4 -13.10 -6.84 -1.08
C VAL A 4 -13.89 -7.86 -0.27
N ALA A 5 -14.31 -8.97 -0.88
CA ALA A 5 -15.06 -10.02 -0.19
C ALA A 5 -14.27 -10.73 0.92
N VAL A 6 -12.95 -10.91 0.75
CA VAL A 6 -12.07 -11.48 1.80
C VAL A 6 -11.99 -10.54 2.99
N TRP A 7 -11.65 -9.27 2.76
CA TRP A 7 -11.50 -8.30 3.84
C TRP A 7 -12.82 -7.96 4.52
N LYS A 8 -13.94 -7.94 3.79
CA LYS A 8 -15.29 -7.82 4.35
C LYS A 8 -15.61 -8.97 5.30
N ARG A 9 -15.30 -10.21 4.92
CA ARG A 9 -15.49 -11.39 5.80
C ARG A 9 -14.62 -11.31 7.04
N GLN A 10 -13.33 -10.97 6.88
CA GLN A 10 -12.40 -10.84 8.00
C GLN A 10 -12.86 -9.75 8.98
N TYR A 11 -13.25 -8.59 8.45
CA TYR A 11 -13.75 -7.48 9.25
C TYR A 11 -15.06 -7.84 9.97
N ALA A 12 -16.01 -8.47 9.29
CA ALA A 12 -17.27 -8.89 9.89
C ALA A 12 -17.06 -9.91 11.03
N ALA A 13 -16.15 -10.88 10.86
CA ALA A 13 -15.87 -11.87 11.89
C ALA A 13 -15.36 -11.25 13.21
N ASP A 14 -14.59 -10.16 13.12
CA ASP A 14 -13.96 -9.53 14.27
C ASP A 14 -14.75 -8.32 14.84
N TRP A 15 -15.55 -7.63 14.02
CA TRP A 15 -16.17 -6.34 14.36
C TRP A 15 -17.68 -6.21 14.10
N ALA A 16 -18.39 -7.29 13.73
CA ALA A 16 -19.83 -7.24 13.42
C ALA A 16 -20.71 -6.62 14.54
N LYS A 17 -20.27 -6.65 15.79
CA LYS A 17 -21.04 -6.11 16.93
C LYS A 17 -20.94 -4.58 17.08
N SER A 18 -19.95 -3.93 16.48
CA SER A 18 -19.75 -2.47 16.58
C SER A 18 -18.96 -1.94 15.39
N PRO A 19 -19.53 -1.98 14.17
CA PRO A 19 -18.79 -1.60 12.97
C PRO A 19 -18.45 -0.10 12.96
N LEU A 20 -17.22 0.21 12.55
CA LEU A 20 -16.80 1.56 12.17
C LEU A 20 -17.66 2.09 11.00
N PRO A 21 -18.34 3.24 11.14
CA PRO A 21 -19.16 3.82 10.09
C PRO A 21 -18.41 4.03 8.76
N GLU A 22 -17.14 4.44 8.85
CA GLU A 22 -16.27 4.67 7.68
C GLU A 22 -16.00 3.37 6.93
N MET A 23 -15.82 2.24 7.63
CA MET A 23 -15.65 0.93 6.99
C MET A 23 -16.92 0.46 6.29
N VAL A 24 -18.10 0.75 6.84
CA VAL A 24 -19.39 0.40 6.21
C VAL A 24 -19.54 1.14 4.89
N LYS A 25 -19.34 2.46 4.90
CA LYS A 25 -19.41 3.31 3.69
C LYS A 25 -18.37 2.90 2.65
N LEU A 26 -17.13 2.70 3.09
CA LEU A 26 -16.03 2.32 2.21
C LEU A 26 -16.25 0.92 1.60
N THR A 27 -16.80 -0.03 2.36
CA THR A 27 -17.17 -1.36 1.83
C THR A 27 -18.18 -1.22 0.69
N ALA A 28 -19.28 -0.51 0.92
CA ALA A 28 -20.33 -0.31 -0.08
C ALA A 28 -19.77 0.34 -1.36
N TRP A 29 -18.96 1.38 -1.19
CA TRP A 29 -18.35 2.06 -2.34
C TRP A 29 -17.39 1.14 -3.12
N LEU A 30 -16.54 0.38 -2.44
CA LEU A 30 -15.57 -0.52 -3.08
C LEU A 30 -16.24 -1.68 -3.80
N GLU A 31 -17.38 -2.19 -3.30
CA GLU A 31 -18.16 -3.24 -3.96
C GLU A 31 -18.67 -2.78 -5.34
N ASP A 32 -19.02 -1.50 -5.46
CA ASP A 32 -19.55 -0.93 -6.70
C ASP A 32 -18.47 -0.37 -7.65
N ASN A 33 -17.31 0.04 -7.13
CA ASN A 33 -16.35 0.86 -7.89
C ASN A 33 -14.96 0.24 -8.12
N VAL A 34 -14.58 -0.85 -7.43
CA VAL A 34 -13.28 -1.49 -7.68
C VAL A 34 -13.29 -2.14 -9.06
N PRO A 35 -12.33 -1.80 -9.95
CA PRO A 35 -12.27 -2.41 -11.27
C PRO A 35 -12.21 -3.94 -11.16
N ARG A 36 -13.12 -4.61 -11.86
CA ARG A 36 -13.02 -6.07 -12.01
C ARG A 36 -11.71 -6.37 -12.73
N ALA A 37 -10.97 -7.38 -12.26
CA ALA A 37 -9.69 -7.79 -12.86
C ALA A 37 -9.84 -8.06 -14.38
N SER A 38 -10.97 -8.64 -14.81
CA SER A 38 -11.29 -8.85 -16.23
C SER A 38 -11.44 -7.56 -17.05
N LYS A 39 -11.69 -6.42 -16.40
CA LYS A 39 -11.88 -5.10 -17.02
C LYS A 39 -10.71 -4.14 -16.74
N SER A 40 -9.68 -4.59 -16.04
CA SER A 40 -8.53 -3.72 -15.76
C SER A 40 -7.65 -3.57 -16.99
N HIS A 41 -7.37 -2.31 -17.34
CA HIS A 41 -6.40 -1.94 -18.36
C HIS A 41 -4.97 -2.39 -18.02
N ALA A 42 -4.64 -2.59 -16.74
CA ALA A 42 -3.32 -3.03 -16.29
C ALA A 42 -3.06 -4.52 -16.47
N LEU A 43 -4.10 -5.31 -16.76
CA LEU A 43 -4.00 -6.75 -16.89
C LEU A 43 -3.79 -7.24 -18.33
N ALA A 44 -3.95 -6.39 -19.35
CA ALA A 44 -3.81 -6.78 -20.77
C ALA A 44 -4.50 -8.14 -21.10
N GLY A 45 -5.60 -8.46 -20.41
CA GLY A 45 -6.35 -9.70 -20.56
C GLY A 45 -5.86 -10.93 -19.76
N ARG A 46 -4.86 -10.85 -18.86
CA ARG A 46 -4.40 -11.99 -18.05
C ARG A 46 -4.19 -11.63 -16.58
N PRO A 47 -4.80 -12.34 -15.61
CA PRO A 47 -4.59 -12.09 -14.18
C PRO A 47 -3.11 -12.27 -13.80
N ALA A 48 -2.59 -11.41 -12.92
CA ALA A 48 -1.24 -11.52 -12.38
C ALA A 48 -1.26 -12.13 -10.97
N VAL A 49 -0.15 -12.73 -10.58
CA VAL A 49 0.09 -13.04 -9.16
C VAL A 49 0.26 -11.72 -8.43
N ILE A 50 -0.54 -11.54 -7.38
CA ILE A 50 -0.46 -10.48 -6.39
C ILE A 50 0.14 -11.12 -5.14
N HIS A 51 1.17 -10.50 -4.58
CA HIS A 51 1.78 -10.87 -3.31
C HIS A 51 0.79 -10.73 -2.15
N GLY A 52 -0.01 -9.66 -2.18
CA GLY A 52 -0.99 -9.36 -1.15
C GLY A 52 -0.40 -8.40 -0.15
N ASP A 53 0.82 -8.66 0.36
CA ASP A 53 1.54 -7.78 1.30
C ASP A 53 2.85 -7.20 0.74
N TYR A 54 2.83 -6.66 -0.49
CA TYR A 54 4.09 -6.19 -1.10
C TYR A 54 4.55 -4.85 -0.50
N ARG A 55 5.58 -4.92 0.35
CA ARG A 55 6.22 -3.78 1.02
C ARG A 55 7.72 -4.03 1.13
N LEU A 56 8.51 -2.96 1.24
CA LEU A 56 9.98 -3.08 1.25
C LEU A 56 10.51 -3.96 2.39
N ASP A 57 9.81 -4.01 3.53
CA ASP A 57 10.18 -4.84 4.67
C ASP A 57 10.04 -6.35 4.39
N ASN A 58 9.24 -6.73 3.37
CA ASN A 58 9.09 -8.12 2.92
C ASN A 58 10.04 -8.45 1.76
N VAL A 59 10.97 -7.56 1.42
CA VAL A 59 11.98 -7.80 0.37
C VAL A 59 13.35 -7.87 1.01
N VAL A 60 14.04 -8.99 0.81
CA VAL A 60 15.44 -9.16 1.23
C VAL A 60 16.34 -8.57 0.16
N PHE A 61 17.24 -7.68 0.56
CA PHE A 61 18.20 -7.03 -0.32
C PHE A 61 19.64 -7.46 -0.03
N ASP A 62 20.44 -7.52 -1.07
CA ASP A 62 21.90 -7.58 -1.05
C ASP A 62 22.41 -6.29 -1.72
N GLY A 63 22.82 -5.33 -0.88
CA GLY A 63 23.02 -3.95 -1.30
C GLY A 63 21.74 -3.38 -1.92
N ALA A 64 21.79 -3.04 -3.21
CA ALA A 64 20.65 -2.49 -3.95
C ALA A 64 19.90 -3.54 -4.80
N THR A 65 20.25 -4.81 -4.67
CA THR A 65 19.68 -5.90 -5.47
C THR A 65 18.67 -6.69 -4.64
N PRO A 66 17.40 -6.79 -5.05
CA PRO A 66 16.45 -7.68 -4.37
C PRO A 66 16.84 -9.14 -4.61
N LYS A 67 16.87 -9.95 -3.54
CA LYS A 67 17.21 -11.38 -3.58
C LYS A 67 16.02 -12.29 -3.34
N ALA A 68 15.10 -11.89 -2.47
CA ALA A 68 13.92 -12.67 -2.14
C ALA A 68 12.75 -11.75 -1.77
N VAL A 69 11.54 -12.24 -2.00
CA VAL A 69 10.30 -11.67 -1.48
C VAL A 69 9.72 -12.70 -0.50
N LEU A 70 9.44 -12.26 0.72
CA LEU A 70 8.96 -13.08 1.83
C LEU A 70 7.46 -12.89 2.04
N ASP A 71 6.85 -13.79 2.81
CA ASP A 71 5.47 -13.65 3.31
C ASP A 71 4.34 -13.67 2.25
N TRP A 72 4.26 -14.79 1.53
CA TRP A 72 3.29 -15.02 0.46
C TRP A 72 1.90 -15.49 0.94
N GLU A 73 1.61 -15.44 2.23
CA GLU A 73 0.37 -16.05 2.79
C GLU A 73 -0.91 -15.37 2.28
N LEU A 74 -0.81 -14.10 1.88
CA LEU A 74 -1.92 -13.31 1.33
C LEU A 74 -1.97 -13.30 -0.21
N SER A 75 -1.13 -14.10 -0.85
CA SER A 75 -0.99 -14.09 -2.29
C SER A 75 -2.25 -14.59 -3.00
N THR A 76 -2.54 -14.01 -4.16
CA THR A 76 -3.70 -14.39 -4.95
C THR A 76 -3.56 -13.97 -6.42
N LEU A 77 -4.55 -14.29 -7.24
CA LEU A 77 -4.66 -13.78 -8.60
C LEU A 77 -5.53 -12.52 -8.63
N GLY A 78 -5.06 -11.46 -9.29
CA GLY A 78 -5.83 -10.25 -9.48
C GLY A 78 -5.10 -9.18 -10.30
N ASP A 79 -5.51 -7.92 -10.12
CA ASP A 79 -4.84 -6.76 -10.69
C ASP A 79 -3.57 -6.37 -9.90
N PRO A 80 -2.39 -6.36 -10.52
CA PRO A 80 -1.13 -6.01 -9.85
C PRO A 80 -1.03 -4.52 -9.47
N LEU A 81 -1.92 -3.64 -9.97
CA LEU A 81 -2.03 -2.28 -9.42
C LEU A 81 -2.42 -2.28 -7.94
N ALA A 82 -3.05 -3.35 -7.44
CA ALA A 82 -3.36 -3.47 -6.02
C ALA A 82 -2.08 -3.55 -5.17
N ASP A 83 -1.08 -4.36 -5.57
CA ASP A 83 0.21 -4.42 -4.87
C ASP A 83 0.99 -3.12 -5.02
N LEU A 84 0.98 -2.52 -6.21
CA LEU A 84 1.66 -1.25 -6.43
C LEU A 84 1.06 -0.13 -5.57
N ALA A 85 -0.27 -0.04 -5.50
CA ALA A 85 -0.95 0.94 -4.66
C ALA A 85 -0.69 0.68 -3.18
N TYR A 86 -0.64 -0.58 -2.75
CA TYR A 86 -0.30 -0.93 -1.38
C TYR A 86 1.14 -0.52 -1.03
N LEU A 87 2.10 -0.78 -1.92
CA LEU A 87 3.48 -0.30 -1.77
C LEU A 87 3.51 1.23 -1.67
N CYS A 88 2.85 1.94 -2.59
CA CYS A 88 2.78 3.40 -2.57
C CYS A 88 2.17 3.91 -1.27
N LEU A 89 1.09 3.28 -0.77
CA LEU A 89 0.48 3.58 0.52
C LEU A 89 1.52 3.51 1.65
N THR A 90 2.36 2.47 1.70
CA THR A 90 3.40 2.33 2.74
C THR A 90 4.55 3.35 2.62
N LEU A 91 4.89 3.77 1.39
CA LEU A 91 6.02 4.66 1.15
C LEU A 91 5.67 6.15 1.27
N TYR A 92 4.50 6.54 0.75
CA TYR A 92 4.16 7.94 0.51
C TYR A 92 2.98 8.43 1.33
N HIS A 93 2.25 7.56 2.02
CA HIS A 93 1.07 7.94 2.79
C HIS A 93 1.32 7.64 4.26
N ALA A 94 1.37 8.69 5.09
CA ALA A 94 1.62 8.50 6.51
C ALA A 94 0.50 7.64 7.14
N PRO A 95 0.84 6.65 7.98
CA PRO A 95 -0.15 5.90 8.72
C PRO A 95 -0.97 6.89 9.58
N PRO A 96 -2.31 6.84 9.53
CA PRO A 96 -3.17 7.82 10.21
C PRO A 96 -2.94 7.95 11.72
N ALA A 97 -2.41 6.91 12.38
CA ALA A 97 -2.05 6.96 13.81
C ALA A 97 -0.90 7.94 14.13
N ALA A 98 -0.14 8.38 13.12
CA ALA A 98 0.98 9.32 13.26
C ALA A 98 0.67 10.74 12.75
N ALA A 99 -0.52 10.99 12.20
CA ALA A 99 -0.87 12.27 11.61
C ALA A 99 -2.24 12.77 12.13
N PRO A 100 -2.32 13.99 12.68
CA PRO A 100 -3.61 14.60 13.05
C PRO A 100 -4.55 14.84 11.86
N THR A 101 -4.02 14.70 10.63
CA THR A 101 -4.77 14.80 9.38
C THR A 101 -4.59 13.50 8.58
N PRO A 102 -5.67 12.73 8.34
CA PRO A 102 -5.63 11.58 7.44
C PRO A 102 -5.03 11.98 6.08
N GLY A 103 -4.08 11.20 5.56
CA GLY A 103 -3.54 11.40 4.22
C GLY A 103 -2.38 12.38 4.08
N LYS A 104 -1.70 12.75 5.17
CA LYS A 104 -0.43 13.48 5.07
C LYS A 104 0.56 12.67 4.23
N ARG A 105 1.03 13.26 3.13
CA ARG A 105 2.03 12.63 2.27
C ARG A 105 3.41 12.68 2.93
N VAL A 106 4.13 11.58 2.81
CA VAL A 106 5.54 11.48 3.21
C VAL A 106 6.36 11.79 1.97
N ASN A 107 7.23 12.80 2.10
CA ASN A 107 8.18 13.09 1.03
C ASN A 107 9.23 11.97 0.99
N PRO A 108 9.51 11.40 -0.18
CA PRO A 108 10.61 10.45 -0.31
C PRO A 108 11.94 11.12 0.05
N PRO A 109 12.94 10.36 0.52
CA PRO A 109 14.31 10.85 0.65
C PRO A 109 14.83 11.42 -0.66
N ALA A 110 15.78 12.35 -0.59
CA ALA A 110 16.42 12.90 -1.78
C ALA A 110 16.99 11.79 -2.67
N GLY A 111 16.63 11.80 -3.96
CA GLY A 111 17.07 10.80 -4.94
C GLY A 111 16.15 9.57 -5.07
N ALA A 112 15.20 9.37 -4.16
CA ALA A 112 14.15 8.35 -4.33
C ALA A 112 13.01 8.89 -5.22
N PRO A 113 12.33 8.03 -6.00
CA PRO A 113 11.22 8.45 -6.84
C PRO A 113 10.02 8.89 -5.99
N ASP A 114 9.30 9.90 -6.47
CA ASP A 114 7.96 10.20 -5.96
C ASP A 114 6.92 9.16 -6.44
N GLU A 115 5.72 9.20 -5.87
CA GLU A 115 4.64 8.26 -6.20
C GLU A 115 4.31 8.24 -7.70
N THR A 116 4.25 9.43 -8.33
CA THR A 116 3.95 9.57 -9.76
C THR A 116 5.03 8.89 -10.60
N GLN A 117 6.29 9.14 -10.28
CA GLN A 117 7.44 8.55 -10.96
C GLN A 117 7.48 7.03 -10.81
N LEU A 118 7.19 6.50 -9.61
CA LEU A 118 7.15 5.07 -9.36
C LEU A 118 6.04 4.39 -10.18
N VAL A 119 4.84 4.96 -10.18
CA VAL A 119 3.68 4.43 -10.94
C VAL A 119 3.96 4.46 -12.44
N GLN A 120 4.47 5.57 -12.96
CA GLN A 120 4.83 5.70 -14.39
C GLN A 120 5.91 4.70 -14.79
N HIS A 121 6.95 4.54 -13.98
CA HIS A 121 8.02 3.58 -14.24
C HIS A 121 7.46 2.15 -14.28
N TYR A 122 6.66 1.77 -13.29
CA TYR A 122 6.02 0.46 -13.24
C TYR A 122 5.16 0.18 -14.49
N CYS A 123 4.26 1.11 -14.84
CA CYS A 123 3.38 1.00 -15.99
C CYS A 123 4.17 0.92 -17.32
N SER A 124 5.22 1.72 -17.48
CA SER A 124 6.11 1.68 -18.64
C SER A 124 6.81 0.32 -18.79
N ARG A 125 7.35 -0.24 -17.69
CA ARG A 125 7.99 -1.58 -17.69
C ARG A 125 7.02 -2.69 -18.02
N ARG A 126 5.74 -2.50 -17.72
CA ARG A 126 4.64 -3.43 -18.01
C ARG A 126 4.02 -3.24 -19.40
N GLY A 127 4.37 -2.17 -20.11
CA GLY A 127 3.75 -1.85 -21.41
C GLY A 127 2.27 -1.45 -21.31
N VAL A 128 1.84 -0.92 -20.17
CA VAL A 128 0.44 -0.49 -19.93
C VAL A 128 0.40 1.02 -19.64
N PRO A 129 -0.70 1.72 -19.96
CA PRO A 129 -0.85 3.12 -19.58
C PRO A 129 -0.97 3.26 -18.05
N PRO A 130 -0.51 4.38 -17.46
CA PRO A 130 -0.80 4.72 -16.08
C PRO A 130 -2.32 4.83 -15.82
N PRO A 131 -2.80 4.44 -14.63
CA PRO A 131 -4.22 4.54 -14.29
C PRO A 131 -4.69 6.00 -14.25
N SER A 132 -5.99 6.22 -14.44
CA SER A 132 -6.59 7.53 -14.13
C SER A 132 -6.53 7.78 -12.61
N PRO A 133 -6.60 9.05 -12.15
CA PRO A 133 -6.61 9.36 -10.72
C PRO A 133 -7.74 8.65 -9.96
N ASN A 134 -8.92 8.54 -10.58
CA ASN A 134 -10.06 7.86 -9.98
C ASN A 134 -9.77 6.37 -9.78
N VAL A 135 -9.21 5.69 -10.79
CA VAL A 135 -8.82 4.28 -10.67
C VAL A 135 -7.71 4.10 -9.64
N TRP A 136 -6.75 5.01 -9.60
CA TRP A 136 -5.67 4.97 -8.61
C TRP A 136 -6.19 5.17 -7.18
N ALA A 137 -7.11 6.12 -6.98
CA ALA A 137 -7.80 6.33 -5.70
C ALA A 137 -8.56 5.08 -5.26
N CYS A 138 -9.22 4.35 -6.17
CA CYS A 138 -9.85 3.06 -5.86
C CYS A 138 -8.84 2.07 -5.25
N TYR A 139 -7.65 1.93 -5.85
CA TYR A 139 -6.64 0.98 -5.39
C TYR A 139 -5.99 1.41 -4.06
N LEU A 140 -5.72 2.70 -3.87
CA LEU A 140 -5.25 3.21 -2.57
C LEU A 140 -6.31 3.02 -1.47
N ALA A 141 -7.58 3.26 -1.79
CA ALA A 141 -8.69 3.05 -0.87
C ALA A 141 -8.88 1.56 -0.52
N LEU A 142 -8.68 0.65 -1.49
CA LEU A 142 -8.64 -0.78 -1.24
C LEU A 142 -7.50 -1.18 -0.29
N GLY A 143 -6.32 -0.59 -0.45
CA GLY A 143 -5.19 -0.77 0.48
C GLY A 143 -5.50 -0.28 1.89
N CYS A 144 -6.14 0.89 2.01
CA CYS A 144 -6.60 1.43 3.30
C CYS A 144 -7.66 0.53 3.95
N TYR A 145 -8.62 0.03 3.17
CA TYR A 145 -9.65 -0.89 3.64
C TYR A 145 -9.05 -2.18 4.20
N ARG A 146 -8.07 -2.76 3.48
CA ARG A 146 -7.31 -3.92 3.95
C ARG A 146 -6.60 -3.64 5.29
N MET A 147 -5.89 -2.52 5.40
CA MET A 147 -5.20 -2.16 6.65
C MET A 147 -6.17 -1.97 7.82
N ALA A 148 -7.29 -1.28 7.58
CA ALA A 148 -8.32 -1.09 8.57
C ALA A 148 -8.90 -2.44 9.04
N ALA A 149 -9.17 -3.37 8.13
CA ALA A 149 -9.66 -4.71 8.46
C ALA A 149 -8.65 -5.54 9.29
N ILE A 150 -7.37 -5.52 8.92
CA ILE A 150 -6.30 -6.22 9.66
C ILE A 150 -6.17 -5.66 11.09
N LEU A 151 -6.07 -4.34 11.22
CA LEU A 151 -5.92 -3.66 12.51
C LEU A 151 -7.16 -3.84 13.37
N ALA A 152 -8.36 -3.80 12.78
CA ALA A 152 -9.60 -4.13 13.47
C ALA A 152 -9.53 -5.56 14.05
N GLY A 153 -9.10 -6.55 13.27
CA GLY A 153 -8.92 -7.92 13.78
C GLY A 153 -7.92 -8.02 14.93
N VAL A 154 -6.78 -7.33 14.84
CA VAL A 154 -5.78 -7.26 15.92
C VAL A 154 -6.37 -6.63 17.18
N HIS A 155 -7.10 -5.51 17.04
CA HIS A 155 -7.79 -4.85 18.15
C HIS A 155 -8.82 -5.78 18.82
N ALA A 156 -9.65 -6.48 18.03
CA ALA A 156 -10.66 -7.39 18.56
C ALA A 156 -10.05 -8.59 19.31
N ARG A 157 -8.89 -9.09 18.87
CA ARG A 157 -8.14 -10.13 19.60
C ARG A 157 -7.51 -9.59 20.88
N ALA A 158 -7.00 -8.36 20.85
CA ALA A 158 -6.45 -7.69 22.03
C ALA A 158 -7.51 -7.52 23.13
N LEU A 159 -8.73 -7.09 22.78
CA LEU A 159 -9.85 -6.97 23.72
C LEU A 159 -10.29 -8.31 24.33
N ARG A 160 -10.04 -9.42 23.65
CA ARG A 160 -10.32 -10.79 24.14
C ARG A 160 -9.23 -11.34 25.08
N GLY A 161 -8.30 -10.50 25.53
CA GLY A 161 -7.30 -10.83 26.55
C GLY A 161 -5.91 -11.21 26.02
N ASN A 162 -5.64 -11.06 24.72
CA ASN A 162 -4.38 -11.48 24.12
C ASN A 162 -3.33 -10.36 23.98
N ALA A 163 -3.56 -9.16 24.55
CA ALA A 163 -2.60 -8.04 24.56
C ALA A 163 -2.89 -7.02 25.67
N SER A 164 -1.90 -6.18 26.02
CA SER A 164 -2.05 -5.06 26.95
C SER A 164 -3.03 -3.99 26.43
N ALA A 165 -3.84 -3.39 27.32
CA ALA A 165 -4.89 -2.41 26.98
C ALA A 165 -4.39 -1.19 26.17
N SER A 166 -3.20 -0.67 26.46
CA SER A 166 -2.63 0.50 25.75
C SER A 166 -2.30 0.22 24.28
N ASN A 167 -1.90 -1.00 23.96
CA ASN A 167 -1.67 -1.44 22.58
C ASN A 167 -2.99 -1.57 21.82
N ALA A 168 -4.03 -2.11 22.47
CA ALA A 168 -5.36 -2.24 21.88
C ALA A 168 -5.91 -0.88 21.44
N THR A 169 -5.86 0.15 22.29
CA THR A 169 -6.37 1.49 21.95
C THR A 169 -5.67 2.09 20.72
N LYS A 170 -4.33 1.99 20.65
CA LYS A 170 -3.56 2.51 19.50
C LYS A 170 -3.92 1.81 18.20
N VAL A 171 -4.03 0.48 18.23
CA VAL A 171 -4.42 -0.32 17.06
C VAL A 171 -5.83 0.00 16.59
N GLY A 172 -6.78 0.18 17.52
CA GLY A 172 -8.15 0.57 17.19
C GLY A 172 -8.23 1.96 16.54
N ALA A 173 -7.48 2.93 17.07
CA ALA A 173 -7.37 4.26 16.48
C ALA A 173 -6.75 4.23 15.07
N ALA A 174 -5.72 3.40 14.87
CA ALA A 174 -5.11 3.20 13.55
C ALA A 174 -6.11 2.60 12.55
N ALA A 175 -6.91 1.61 12.96
CA ALA A 175 -7.95 1.01 12.11
C ALA A 175 -8.96 2.07 11.65
N LYS A 176 -9.47 2.89 12.57
CA LYS A 176 -10.38 4.00 12.25
C LYS A 176 -9.74 5.02 11.30
N GLY A 177 -8.49 5.37 11.54
CA GLY A 177 -7.77 6.31 10.70
C GLY A 177 -7.59 5.82 9.26
N PHE A 178 -7.27 4.54 9.06
CA PHE A 178 -7.17 3.97 7.70
C PHE A 178 -8.54 3.93 7.02
N ALA A 179 -9.61 3.58 7.73
CA ALA A 179 -10.96 3.58 7.18
C ALA A 179 -11.39 4.98 6.72
N ALA A 180 -11.18 5.99 7.57
CA ALA A 180 -11.46 7.39 7.25
C ALA A 180 -10.61 7.90 6.07
N TYR A 181 -9.33 7.51 6.03
CA TYR A 181 -8.47 7.92 4.92
C TYR A 181 -8.89 7.30 3.59
N GLY A 182 -9.17 6.00 3.57
CA GLY A 182 -9.67 5.30 2.38
C GLY A 182 -10.97 5.92 1.86
N LEU A 183 -11.88 6.29 2.76
CA LEU A 183 -13.12 6.97 2.40
C LEU A 183 -12.86 8.36 1.81
N SER A 184 -11.96 9.15 2.40
CA SER A 184 -11.63 10.48 1.89
C SER A 184 -11.02 10.45 0.49
N LEU A 185 -10.25 9.41 0.16
CA LEU A 185 -9.65 9.26 -1.17
C LEU A 185 -10.71 9.10 -2.27
N VAL A 186 -11.84 8.49 -1.95
CA VAL A 186 -12.91 8.20 -2.92
C VAL A 186 -14.02 9.26 -2.93
N GLU A 187 -14.23 9.97 -1.82
CA GLU A 187 -15.14 11.12 -1.73
C GLU A 187 -14.56 12.38 -2.41
N MET A 188 -13.23 12.54 -2.44
CA MET A 188 -12.56 13.69 -3.06
C MET A 188 -12.45 13.59 -4.59
N THR A 189 -12.73 12.44 -5.19
CA THR A 189 -12.71 12.25 -6.65
C THR A 189 -14.06 12.63 -7.25
N PRO A 190 -14.16 13.68 -8.09
CA PRO A 190 -15.41 14.03 -8.76
C PRO A 190 -15.85 12.90 -9.71
N SER A 191 -17.17 12.71 -9.81
CA SER A 191 -17.82 11.71 -10.67
C SER A 191 -17.66 11.95 -12.18
N SER A 192 -16.74 12.81 -12.63
CA SER A 192 -16.60 13.19 -14.03
C SER A 192 -15.21 12.89 -14.58
N ASP A 193 -15.20 12.26 -15.74
CA ASP A 193 -14.03 11.87 -16.52
C ASP A 193 -13.01 13.00 -16.74
N GLY A 194 -11.74 12.61 -16.71
CA GLY A 194 -10.73 13.21 -17.56
C GLY A 194 -9.85 14.29 -16.93
N HIS A 195 -8.89 13.90 -16.10
CA HIS A 195 -7.53 14.48 -16.13
C HIS A 195 -6.52 13.44 -15.66
N HIS A 196 -5.58 13.05 -16.52
CA HIS A 196 -4.52 12.11 -16.16
C HIS A 196 -3.49 12.78 -15.24
N ALA A 197 -3.63 12.65 -13.91
CA ALA A 197 -2.63 13.19 -12.96
C ALA A 197 -1.22 12.61 -13.20
N PHE A 198 -1.13 11.44 -13.83
CA PHE A 198 0.11 10.79 -14.25
C PHE A 198 0.55 11.14 -15.68
N ALA A 199 -0.01 12.17 -16.33
CA ALA A 199 0.40 12.57 -17.69
C ALA A 199 1.63 13.49 -17.73
N ARG A 200 2.22 13.86 -16.59
CA ARG A 200 3.45 14.65 -16.59
C ARG A 200 4.59 13.80 -17.20
N PRO A 201 5.29 14.26 -18.24
CA PRO A 201 6.42 13.51 -18.79
C PRO A 201 7.42 13.19 -17.68
N LEU A 202 7.87 11.92 -17.61
CA LEU A 202 9.02 11.58 -16.78
C LEU A 202 10.17 12.53 -17.15
N PRO A 203 10.86 13.14 -16.17
CA PRO A 203 12.08 13.87 -16.47
C PRO A 203 13.03 12.94 -17.25
N ALA A 204 13.70 13.46 -18.27
CA ALA A 204 14.62 12.68 -19.07
C ALA A 204 15.56 11.89 -18.14
N PRO A 205 15.77 10.58 -18.37
CA PRO A 205 16.69 9.82 -17.55
C PRO A 205 18.01 10.56 -17.56
N ARG A 206 18.46 11.03 -16.39
CA ARG A 206 19.82 11.54 -16.27
C ARG A 206 20.73 10.43 -16.79
N PRO A 207 21.77 10.73 -17.59
CA PRO A 207 22.64 9.71 -18.15
C PRO A 207 23.36 8.99 -17.01
N HIS A 208 22.72 7.97 -16.46
CA HIS A 208 23.34 7.01 -15.59
C HIS A 208 24.12 6.09 -16.52
N LYS A 209 25.44 6.29 -16.56
CA LYS A 209 26.36 5.26 -17.07
C LYS A 209 25.90 3.94 -16.45
N ARG A 210 25.60 2.95 -17.29
CA ARG A 210 25.34 1.56 -16.89
C ARG A 210 26.53 1.09 -16.06
N THR A 211 26.45 1.34 -14.77
CA THR A 211 27.27 0.78 -13.72
C THR A 211 26.28 -0.02 -12.91
N THR A 212 26.60 -1.27 -12.65
CA THR A 212 25.76 -2.25 -11.96
C THR A 212 25.48 -1.90 -10.49
N ARG A 213 25.75 -0.67 -10.05
CA ARG A 213 25.40 -0.12 -8.74
C ARG A 213 24.57 1.15 -8.94
N GLN A 214 23.25 0.98 -8.92
CA GLN A 214 22.29 2.05 -9.22
C GLN A 214 21.85 2.87 -8.00
N TRP A 215 22.29 2.51 -6.78
CA TRP A 215 21.86 3.19 -5.57
C TRP A 215 23.02 3.34 -4.59
N TYR A 216 23.22 4.56 -4.09
CA TYR A 216 24.18 4.85 -3.03
C TYR A 216 23.56 4.51 -1.67
N GLN A 217 24.28 3.77 -0.83
CA GLN A 217 23.93 3.56 0.57
C GLN A 217 24.03 4.91 1.29
N SER A 218 22.94 5.37 1.91
CA SER A 218 22.99 6.59 2.72
C SER A 218 23.86 6.35 3.97
N GLU A 219 24.47 7.39 4.55
CA GLU A 219 25.21 7.27 5.81
C GLU A 219 24.35 6.63 6.92
N LYS A 220 23.06 6.94 6.93
CA LYS A 220 22.08 6.34 7.84
C LYS A 220 21.92 4.84 7.60
N SER A 221 21.88 4.41 6.34
CA SER A 221 21.81 2.99 5.95
C SER A 221 23.09 2.24 6.27
N ALA A 222 24.26 2.89 6.16
CA ALA A 222 25.54 2.31 6.56
C ALA A 222 25.60 2.10 8.08
N SER A 223 25.23 3.11 8.86
CA SER A 223 25.18 3.03 10.32
C SER A 223 24.21 1.97 10.85
N ILE A 224 23.05 1.78 10.20
CA ILE A 224 22.10 0.73 10.59
C ILE A 224 22.70 -0.65 10.33
N MET A 225 23.35 -0.86 9.18
CA MET A 225 23.98 -2.14 8.85
C MET A 225 25.09 -2.49 9.83
N GLU A 226 25.96 -1.54 10.16
CA GLU A 226 27.06 -1.74 11.12
C GLU A 226 26.53 -2.13 12.52
N ARG A 227 25.43 -1.51 12.97
CA ARG A 227 24.77 -1.89 14.23
C ARG A 227 24.14 -3.28 14.19
N LEU A 228 23.65 -3.70 13.03
CA LEU A 228 23.02 -5.00 12.84
C LEU A 228 24.08 -6.11 12.79
N GLU A 229 25.20 -5.86 12.11
CA GLU A 229 26.38 -6.72 12.08
C GLU A 229 26.96 -6.89 13.49
N SER A 230 27.17 -5.79 14.22
CA SER A 230 27.64 -5.84 15.61
C SER A 230 26.70 -6.64 16.53
N PHE A 231 25.38 -6.51 16.36
CA PHE A 231 24.42 -7.28 17.14
C PHE A 231 24.48 -8.79 16.83
N MET A 232 24.70 -9.17 15.56
CA MET A 232 24.83 -10.57 15.15
C MET A 232 26.17 -11.19 15.59
N ASP A 233 27.22 -10.39 15.73
CA ASP A 233 28.49 -10.87 16.25
C ASP A 233 28.45 -11.05 17.79
N GLU A 234 27.59 -10.29 18.47
CA GLU A 234 27.42 -10.32 19.94
C GLU A 234 26.43 -11.38 20.45
N HIS A 235 25.57 -11.94 19.59
CA HIS A 235 24.45 -12.82 19.98
C HIS A 235 24.25 -14.01 19.04
#